data_AF-A0A3P1YW40-F1
#
_entry.id   AF-A0A3P1YW40-F1
#
_cell.length_a   1.000
_cell.length_b   1.000
_cell.length_c   1.000
_cell.angle_alpha   90.00
_cell.angle_beta   90.00
_cell.angle_gamma   90.00
#
_symmetry.space_group_name_H-M   'P 1'
#
loop_
_entity.id
_entity.type
_entity.pdbx_description
1 polymer ?
#
loop_
_entity_poly.entity_id
_entity_poly.type
_entity_poly.pdbx_seq_one_letter_code
_entity_poly.pdbx_strand_id
1 'polypeptide(L)'
;MNKIRIGGKEYPCQMTMGALIRFKKETGREVTEVRSDGVSDMITLLWCCVASACNRLNHPFDMSLMDMADSMDQDDFAEWQKTSFEAVPAPKSDKKKA
;
A
#
# COMPACT_ATOMS: atom_id res chain seq x y z
N MET A 1 -14.82 -2.37 2.89
CA MET A 1 -13.65 -1.97 3.69
C MET A 1 -12.57 -2.97 3.35
N ASN A 2 -11.50 -2.56 2.69
CA ASN A 2 -10.51 -3.52 2.18
C ASN A 2 -9.66 -4.02 3.35
N LYS A 3 -9.54 -5.34 3.47
CA LYS A 3 -8.69 -6.01 4.46
C LYS A 3 -7.65 -6.82 3.71
N ILE A 4 -6.50 -7.02 4.33
CA ILE A 4 -5.44 -7.88 3.82
C ILE A 4 -5.02 -8.86 4.91
N ARG A 5 -4.64 -10.07 4.52
CA ARG A 5 -4.02 -11.04 5.43
C ARG A 5 -2.51 -10.94 5.33
N ILE A 6 -1.84 -10.77 6.47
CA ILE A 6 -0.37 -10.69 6.59
C ILE A 6 0.05 -11.59 7.74
N GLY A 7 0.95 -12.55 7.50
CA GLY A 7 1.43 -13.46 8.55
C GLY A 7 0.28 -14.21 9.25
N GLY A 8 -0.76 -14.57 8.50
CA GLY A 8 -1.94 -15.26 9.03
C GLY A 8 -2.97 -14.40 9.76
N LYS A 9 -2.73 -13.09 9.97
CA LYS A 9 -3.66 -12.15 10.62
C LYS A 9 -4.30 -11.19 9.62
N GLU A 10 -5.56 -10.83 9.83
CA GLU A 10 -6.24 -9.81 9.01
C GLU A 10 -5.98 -8.40 9.54
N TYR A 11 -5.63 -7.48 8.65
CA TYR A 11 -5.46 -6.07 8.94
C TYR A 11 -6.32 -5.19 8.03
N PRO A 12 -6.80 -4.04 8.52
CA PRO A 12 -7.43 -3.05 7.67
C PRO A 12 -6.39 -2.47 6.71
N CYS A 13 -6.73 -2.40 5.43
CA CYS A 13 -5.89 -1.80 4.39
C CYS A 13 -6.70 -0.72 3.67
N GLN A 14 -6.29 0.54 3.80
CA GLN A 14 -6.98 1.63 3.11
C GLN A 14 -6.00 2.73 2.71
N MET A 15 -6.15 3.19 1.46
CA MET A 15 -5.49 4.41 1.04
C MET A 15 -6.04 5.59 1.85
N THR A 16 -5.14 6.28 2.53
CA THR A 16 -5.45 7.46 3.35
C THR A 16 -4.37 8.50 3.09
N MET A 17 -4.65 9.78 3.35
CA MET A 17 -3.63 10.83 3.20
C MET A 17 -2.38 10.55 4.05
N GLY A 18 -2.55 9.93 5.23
CA GLY A 18 -1.43 9.48 6.07
C GLY A 18 -0.58 8.38 5.43
N ALA A 19 -1.18 7.49 4.64
CA ALA A 19 -0.45 6.48 3.88
C ALA A 19 0.41 7.13 2.78
N LEU A 20 -0.13 8.12 2.06
CA LEU A 20 0.62 8.86 1.02
C LEU A 20 1.83 9.60 1.59
N ILE A 21 1.64 10.31 2.71
CA ILE A 21 2.72 11.05 3.38
C ILE A 21 3.78 10.08 3.93
N ARG A 22 3.36 8.95 4.50
CA ARG A 22 4.28 7.93 5.02
C ARG A 22 5.10 7.32 3.87
N PHE A 23 4.48 6.98 2.75
CA PHE A 23 5.18 6.47 1.58
C PHE A 23 6.28 7.44 1.12
N LYS A 24 5.96 8.73 1.00
CA LYS A 24 6.94 9.76 0.65
C LYS A 24 8.10 9.85 1.65
N LYS A 25 7.84 9.65 2.93
CA LYS A 25 8.89 9.64 3.96
C LYS A 25 9.81 8.43 3.85
N GLU A 26 9.27 7.26 3.49
CA GLU A 26 10.05 6.02 3.36
C GLU A 26 10.88 5.99 2.06
N THR A 27 10.31 6.43 0.93
CA THR A 27 10.94 6.29 -0.39
C THR A 27 11.56 7.57 -0.94
N GLY A 28 11.20 8.73 -0.37
CA GLY A 28 11.58 10.05 -0.89
C GLY A 28 10.81 10.48 -2.15
N ARG A 29 9.80 9.72 -2.60
CA ARG A 29 9.07 9.96 -3.85
C ARG A 29 7.55 9.98 -3.63
N GLU A 30 6.82 10.59 -4.54
CA GLU A 30 5.36 10.59 -4.47
C GLU A 30 4.77 9.24 -4.89
N VAL A 31 3.59 8.89 -4.37
CA VAL A 31 2.87 7.66 -4.77
C VAL A 31 2.53 7.66 -6.26
N THR A 32 2.40 8.83 -6.88
CA THR A 32 2.18 8.96 -8.34
C THR A 32 3.37 8.49 -9.18
N GLU A 33 4.56 8.35 -8.59
CA GLU A 33 5.77 7.87 -9.24
C GLU A 33 5.94 6.35 -9.07
N VAL A 34 5.10 5.69 -8.27
CA VAL A 34 5.13 4.24 -8.06
C VAL A 34 4.84 3.55 -9.39
N ARG A 35 5.79 2.72 -9.81
CA ARG A 35 5.62 1.89 -11.00
C ARG A 35 5.14 0.50 -10.60
N SER A 36 4.24 -0.06 -11.40
CA SER A 36 3.66 -1.39 -11.15
C SER A 36 4.67 -2.55 -11.24
N ASP A 37 5.86 -2.31 -11.81
CA ASP A 37 6.97 -3.25 -11.89
C ASP A 37 7.91 -3.20 -10.66
N GLY A 38 7.79 -2.18 -9.82
CA GLY A 38 8.62 -1.99 -8.63
C GLY A 38 8.07 -2.68 -7.40
N VAL A 39 8.46 -3.93 -7.14
CA VAL A 39 8.00 -4.70 -5.96
C VAL A 39 8.27 -3.95 -4.65
N SER A 40 9.45 -3.35 -4.49
CA SER A 40 9.81 -2.58 -3.28
C SER A 40 8.86 -1.40 -3.04
N ASP A 41 8.53 -0.64 -4.08
CA ASP A 41 7.63 0.50 -3.98
C ASP A 41 6.20 0.04 -3.65
N MET A 42 5.75 -1.04 -4.29
CA MET A 42 4.42 -1.60 -4.07
C MET A 42 4.25 -2.16 -2.65
N ILE A 43 5.24 -2.89 -2.13
CA ILE A 43 5.24 -3.41 -0.76
C ILE A 43 5.31 -2.25 0.26
N THR A 44 6.10 -1.21 -0.03
CA THR A 44 6.16 -0.02 0.82
C THR A 44 4.83 0.72 0.85
N LEU A 45 4.18 0.87 -0.30
CA LEU A 45 2.87 1.49 -0.41
C LEU A 45 1.81 0.70 0.36
N LEU A 46 1.84 -0.63 0.25
CA LEU A 46 0.96 -1.52 0.99
C LEU A 46 1.13 -1.35 2.50
N TRP A 47 2.37 -1.42 2.99
CA TRP A 47 2.66 -1.22 4.41
C TRP A 47 2.15 0.13 4.91
N CYS A 48 2.34 1.20 4.12
CA CYS A 48 1.82 2.52 4.45
C CYS A 48 0.29 2.54 4.57
N CYS A 49 -0.41 1.82 3.68
CA CYS A 49 -1.87 1.69 3.73
C CYS A 49 -2.33 0.96 5.00
N VAL A 50 -1.66 -0.13 5.37
CA VAL A 50 -2.00 -0.90 6.58
C VAL A 50 -1.70 -0.11 7.84
N ALA A 51 -0.49 0.42 7.97
CA ALA A 51 -0.08 1.20 9.14
C ALA A 51 -1.00 2.40 9.39
N SER A 52 -1.36 3.12 8.32
CA SER A 52 -2.24 4.29 8.43
C SER A 52 -3.69 3.90 8.75
N ALA A 53 -4.21 2.82 8.13
CA ALA A 53 -5.56 2.33 8.42
C ALA A 53 -5.68 1.75 9.84
N CYS A 54 -4.66 1.02 10.31
CA CYS A 54 -4.58 0.54 11.67
C CYS A 54 -4.59 1.71 12.66
N ASN A 55 -3.76 2.73 12.43
CA ASN A 55 -3.75 3.92 13.27
C ASN A 55 -5.10 4.66 13.27
N ARG A 56 -5.78 4.76 12.12
CA ARG A 56 -7.11 5.38 12.03
C ARG A 56 -8.17 4.66 12.85
N LEU A 57 -8.07 3.33 12.97
CA LEU A 57 -9.04 2.48 13.65
C LEU A 57 -8.60 2.06 15.05
N ASN A 58 -7.49 2.62 15.57
CA ASN A 58 -6.84 2.18 16.82
C ASN A 58 -6.58 0.67 16.87
N HIS A 59 -6.21 0.08 15.73
CA HIS A 59 -5.80 -1.32 15.65
C HIS A 59 -4.30 -1.43 15.94
N PRO A 60 -3.85 -2.34 16.82
CA PRO A 60 -2.42 -2.56 17.07
C PRO A 60 -1.73 -3.05 15.79
N PHE A 61 -0.64 -2.39 15.42
CA PHE A 61 0.20 -2.73 14.28
C PHE A 61 1.64 -2.28 14.56
N ASP A 62 2.44 -3.20 15.08
CA ASP A 62 3.85 -2.96 15.48
C ASP A 62 4.86 -3.57 14.48
N MET A 63 4.41 -4.00 13.30
CA MET A 63 5.30 -4.55 12.28
C MET A 63 6.00 -3.43 11.49
N SER A 64 7.32 -3.52 11.38
CA SER A 64 8.07 -2.68 10.44
C SER A 64 7.78 -3.07 8.99
N LEU A 65 8.26 -2.27 8.03
CA LEU A 65 8.15 -2.57 6.62
C LEU A 65 8.74 -3.96 6.29
N MET A 66 9.92 -4.26 6.84
CA MET A 66 10.60 -5.54 6.60
C MET A 66 9.89 -6.69 7.31
N ASP A 67 9.40 -6.52 8.54
CA ASP A 67 8.64 -7.58 9.22
C ASP A 67 7.37 -7.96 8.44
N MET A 68 6.72 -6.96 7.83
CA MET A 68 5.57 -7.19 6.97
C MET A 68 5.97 -7.93 5.69
N ALA A 69 7.06 -7.50 5.04
CA ALA A 69 7.55 -8.13 3.81
C ALA A 69 7.98 -9.59 4.05
N ASP A 70 8.64 -9.88 5.17
CA ASP A 70 9.06 -11.23 5.56
C ASP A 70 7.88 -12.13 5.93
N SER A 71 6.73 -11.53 6.31
CA SER A 71 5.50 -12.24 6.66
C SER A 71 4.54 -12.44 5.47
N MET A 72 4.91 -11.95 4.28
CA MET A 72 4.10 -12.05 3.07
C MET A 72 4.82 -12.93 2.04
N ASP A 73 4.06 -13.79 1.38
CA ASP A 73 4.55 -14.49 0.21
C ASP A 73 4.10 -13.81 -1.10
N GLN A 74 4.49 -14.42 -2.23
CA GLN A 74 4.16 -13.89 -3.55
C GLN A 74 2.65 -13.98 -3.87
N ASP A 75 1.94 -14.95 -3.29
CA ASP A 75 0.51 -15.14 -3.49
C ASP A 75 -0.30 -14.10 -2.70
N ASP A 76 0.08 -13.82 -1.45
CA ASP A 76 -0.48 -12.75 -0.62
C ASP A 76 -0.36 -11.39 -1.34
N PHE A 77 0.81 -11.12 -1.91
CA PHE A 77 1.05 -9.90 -2.67
C PHE A 77 0.20 -9.81 -3.93
N ALA A 78 0.08 -10.91 -4.68
CA ALA A 78 -0.75 -10.96 -5.89
C ALA A 78 -2.25 -10.79 -5.58
N GLU A 79 -2.73 -11.36 -4.47
CA GLU A 79 -4.11 -11.16 -4.00
C GLU A 79 -4.39 -9.70 -3.65
N TRP A 80 -3.46 -9.06 -2.94
CA TRP A 80 -3.56 -7.64 -2.66
C TRP A 80 -3.56 -6.77 -3.92
N GLN A 81 -2.70 -7.07 -4.89
CA GLN A 81 -2.65 -6.32 -6.15
C GLN A 81 -4.00 -6.39 -6.89
N LYS A 82 -4.64 -7.57 -6.95
CA LYS A 82 -5.96 -7.73 -7.58
C LYS A 82 -7.04 -6.89 -6.92
N THR A 83 -7.01 -6.77 -5.59
CA THR A 83 -8.04 -6.06 -4.81
C THR A 83 -7.79 -4.56 -4.69
N SER A 84 -6.54 -4.12 -4.84
CA SER A 84 -6.13 -2.72 -4.58
C SER A 84 -5.87 -1.90 -5.84
N PHE A 85 -5.52 -2.51 -6.97
CA PHE A 85 -5.34 -1.77 -8.23
C PHE A 85 -6.64 -1.23 -8.84
N GLU A 86 -7.82 -1.71 -8.40
CA GLU A 86 -9.08 -1.04 -8.74
C GLU A 86 -9.29 0.28 -7.95
N ALA A 87 -8.53 0.52 -6.88
CA ALA A 87 -8.70 1.65 -5.97
C ALA A 87 -7.61 2.74 -6.07
N VAL A 88 -6.53 2.52 -6.81
CA VAL A 88 -5.57 3.60 -7.14
C VAL A 88 -6.09 4.29 -8.40
N PRO A 89 -6.60 5.54 -8.33
CA PRO A 89 -6.96 6.25 -9.53
C PRO A 89 -5.72 6.39 -10.39
N ALA A 90 -5.73 5.75 -11.56
CA ALA A 90 -4.73 6.01 -12.58
C ALA A 90 -4.62 7.54 -12.75
N PRO A 91 -3.41 8.12 -12.78
CA PRO A 91 -3.28 9.53 -13.09
C PRO A 91 -3.98 9.74 -14.44
N LYS A 92 -5.05 10.55 -14.45
CA LYS A 92 -5.72 10.92 -15.69
C LYS A 92 -4.66 11.60 -16.53
N SER A 93 -4.21 10.90 -17.57
CA SER A 93 -3.37 11.47 -18.60
C SER A 93 -4.23 12.52 -19.29
N ASP A 94 -3.99 13.79 -18.96
CA ASP A 94 -4.51 14.92 -19.72
C ASP A 94 -4.00 14.78 -21.15
N LYS A 95 -4.82 14.16 -22.01
CA LYS A 95 -4.68 14.26 -23.46
C LYS A 95 -4.94 15.72 -23.83
N LYS A 96 -3.90 16.55 -23.75
CA LYS A 96 -3.88 17.87 -24.36
C LYS A 96 -3.92 17.68 -25.88
N LYS A 97 -5.13 17.73 -26.42
CA LYS A 97 -5.43 17.76 -27.85
C LYS A 97 -4.81 19.04 -28.41
N ALA A 98 -3.82 18.90 -29.28
CA ALA A 98 -3.36 19.92 -30.22
C ALA A 98 -3.82 19.50 -31.62
#